data_AF-I2MSZ7-F1
#
_entry.id   AF-I2MSZ7-F1
#
_cell.length_a   1.000
_cell.length_b   1.000
_cell.length_c   1.000
_cell.angle_alpha   90.00
_cell.angle_beta   90.00
_cell.angle_gamma   90.00
#
_symmetry.space_group_name_H-M   'P 1'
#
loop_
_entity.id
_entity.type
_entity.pdbx_description
1 polymer ?
#
loop_
_entity_poly.entity_id
_entity_poly.type
_entity_poly.pdbx_seq_one_letter_code
_entity_poly.pdbx_strand_id
1 'polypeptide(L)'
;MTTIRIVSFGYGHAPAPTADLVFDLRALLRNPFHNEELKTLTGLDQPVYDHVRDTPGAERLAFNAVATARGLAEDTGADVTIAWGCTGGRHRSVGLARLTHELLLGVGDEATIEHRDVDQDLLPAGVHNRTEPEPETIRYTADVVAMTPDGDVLLIERGWPPHEGAWALPGGHVDRGETAIEAAVRELAEETGVHVLASDLREIGVFDRPDRDPRGRYVTAAYLAVVPAGTPIVAGDDARTARWWPASSLPTLAFDHADILDLIPRAPEALNPTDMLMVDLDGGRGGPLPGDIA
;
A
#
# COMPACT_ATOMS: atom_id res chain seq x y z
N MET A 1 11.09 -42.19 -18.26
CA MET A 1 10.05 -41.71 -17.33
C MET A 1 10.43 -40.30 -16.94
N THR A 2 9.48 -39.38 -16.96
CA THR A 2 9.65 -38.02 -16.43
C THR A 2 9.78 -38.10 -14.92
N THR A 3 10.72 -37.36 -14.35
CA THR A 3 10.99 -37.36 -12.91
C THR A 3 10.41 -36.10 -12.27
N ILE A 4 9.66 -36.26 -11.18
CA ILE A 4 9.23 -35.12 -10.36
C ILE A 4 10.23 -34.94 -9.22
N ARG A 5 10.89 -33.78 -9.18
CA ARG A 5 11.82 -33.40 -8.12
C ARG A 5 11.15 -32.47 -7.13
N ILE A 6 11.30 -32.74 -5.84
CA ILE A 6 10.76 -31.91 -4.77
C ILE A 6 11.93 -31.32 -4.00
N VAL A 7 11.92 -30.00 -3.81
CA VAL A 7 12.92 -29.30 -3.00
C VAL A 7 12.25 -28.46 -1.93
N SER A 8 12.71 -28.58 -0.68
CA SER A 8 12.30 -27.67 0.39
C SER A 8 13.42 -26.70 0.73
N PHE A 9 13.09 -25.43 0.98
CA PHE A 9 14.10 -24.40 1.21
C PHE A 9 13.65 -23.28 2.16
N GLY A 10 14.63 -22.48 2.61
CA GLY A 10 14.48 -21.32 3.47
C GLY A 10 14.87 -20.01 2.78
N TYR A 11 13.93 -19.06 2.69
CA TYR A 11 14.18 -17.71 2.15
C TYR A 11 15.18 -16.90 2.98
N GLY A 12 15.34 -17.21 4.26
CA GLY A 12 16.29 -16.52 5.13
C GLY A 12 17.75 -16.92 4.92
N HIS A 13 18.02 -17.98 4.16
CA HIS A 13 19.38 -18.45 3.86
C HIS A 13 19.81 -18.09 2.44
N ALA A 14 18.94 -18.31 1.45
CA ALA A 14 19.21 -18.01 0.04
C ALA A 14 17.91 -17.82 -0.75
N PRO A 15 17.96 -17.18 -1.94
CA PRO A 15 16.82 -17.10 -2.86
C PRO A 15 16.20 -18.48 -3.18
N ALA A 16 14.97 -18.47 -3.70
CA ALA A 16 14.32 -19.69 -4.16
C ALA A 16 15.17 -20.42 -5.20
N PRO A 17 15.26 -21.76 -5.14
CA PRO A 17 15.93 -22.54 -6.18
C PRO A 17 15.16 -22.44 -7.50
N THR A 18 15.84 -22.69 -8.62
CA THR A 18 15.18 -22.83 -9.93
C THR A 18 14.23 -24.03 -9.89
N ALA A 19 12.94 -23.75 -10.09
CA ALA A 19 11.88 -24.74 -10.10
C ALA A 19 10.71 -24.25 -10.97
N ASP A 20 9.92 -25.19 -11.49
CA ASP A 20 8.76 -24.92 -12.33
C ASP A 20 7.57 -24.44 -11.50
N LEU A 21 7.42 -25.00 -10.28
CA LEU A 21 6.40 -24.60 -9.31
C LEU A 21 7.08 -24.17 -8.01
N VAL A 22 6.90 -22.91 -7.59
CA VAL A 22 7.44 -22.38 -6.33
C VAL A 22 6.29 -21.93 -5.42
N PHE A 23 6.24 -22.49 -4.21
CA PHE A 23 5.21 -22.18 -3.22
C PHE A 23 5.81 -21.54 -1.97
N ASP A 24 5.36 -20.33 -1.62
CA ASP A 24 5.79 -19.63 -0.40
C ASP A 24 4.82 -19.86 0.76
N LEU A 25 5.26 -20.62 1.75
CA LEU A 25 4.46 -21.06 2.89
C LEU A 25 4.51 -20.08 4.08
N ARG A 26 5.27 -18.99 4.00
CA ARG A 26 5.55 -18.10 5.15
C ARG A 26 4.29 -17.48 5.77
N ALA A 27 3.29 -17.18 4.95
CA ALA A 27 2.00 -16.62 5.39
C ALA A 27 0.83 -17.61 5.32
N LEU A 28 1.05 -18.81 4.79
CA LEU A 28 -0.04 -19.75 4.47
C LEU A 28 -0.25 -20.80 5.54
N LEU A 29 0.81 -21.18 6.26
CA LEU A 29 0.77 -22.30 7.19
C LEU A 29 1.14 -21.92 8.63
N ARG A 30 0.57 -22.65 9.59
CA ARG A 30 0.90 -22.50 11.02
C ARG A 30 2.41 -22.63 11.21
N ASN A 31 2.96 -21.75 12.05
CA ASN A 31 4.39 -21.65 12.25
C ASN A 31 4.83 -22.44 13.50
N PRO A 32 5.53 -23.58 13.36
CA PRO A 32 6.00 -24.35 14.51
C PRO A 32 7.01 -23.60 15.38
N PHE A 33 7.64 -22.55 14.86
CA PHE A 33 8.64 -21.75 15.59
C PHE A 33 8.11 -21.11 16.88
N HIS A 34 6.79 -20.84 16.98
CA HIS A 34 6.18 -20.26 18.18
C HIS A 34 5.83 -21.29 19.26
N ASN A 35 6.02 -22.58 18.98
CA ASN A 35 5.87 -23.64 19.95
C ASN A 35 7.26 -24.09 20.43
N GLU A 36 7.57 -23.85 21.70
CA GLU A 36 8.88 -24.16 22.29
C GLU A 36 9.25 -25.66 22.20
N GLU A 37 8.26 -26.56 22.16
CA GLU A 37 8.49 -28.00 22.01
C GLU A 37 8.82 -28.39 20.55
N LEU A 38 8.37 -27.60 19.58
CA LEU A 38 8.56 -27.88 18.15
C LEU A 38 9.70 -27.10 17.52
N LYS A 39 10.07 -25.96 18.11
CA LYS A 39 10.99 -24.96 17.54
C LYS A 39 12.37 -25.50 17.18
N THR A 40 12.88 -26.46 17.94
CA THR A 40 14.21 -27.07 17.72
C THR A 40 14.19 -28.26 16.78
N LEU A 41 13.00 -28.86 16.60
CA LEU A 41 12.76 -29.97 15.69
C LEU A 41 12.75 -29.49 14.22
N THR A 42 12.54 -30.42 13.30
CA THR A 42 12.43 -30.16 11.86
C THR A 42 11.17 -30.82 11.30
N GLY A 43 10.78 -30.50 10.09
CA GLY A 43 9.69 -31.19 9.40
C GLY A 43 9.98 -32.66 9.11
N LEU A 44 11.19 -33.17 9.37
CA LEU A 44 11.51 -34.60 9.37
C LEU A 44 10.98 -35.29 10.63
N ASP A 45 10.79 -34.54 11.71
CA ASP A 45 10.22 -35.04 12.96
C ASP A 45 8.69 -35.09 12.87
N GLN A 46 8.12 -36.23 13.30
CA GLN A 46 6.68 -36.48 13.21
C GLN A 46 5.82 -35.37 13.86
N PRO A 47 6.16 -34.83 15.05
CA PRO A 47 5.37 -33.76 15.66
C PRO A 47 5.27 -32.48 14.83
N VAL A 48 6.36 -32.10 14.14
CA VAL A 48 6.35 -30.92 13.26
C VAL A 48 5.59 -31.23 11.98
N TYR A 49 5.79 -32.43 11.41
CA TYR A 49 5.09 -32.88 10.22
C TYR A 49 3.57 -32.83 10.42
N ASP A 50 3.07 -33.43 11.50
CA ASP A 50 1.65 -33.42 11.85
C ASP A 50 1.15 -32.00 12.09
N HIS A 51 1.89 -31.17 12.84
CA HIS A 51 1.50 -29.77 13.08
C HIS A 51 1.31 -28.98 11.79
N VAL A 52 2.22 -29.15 10.83
CA VAL A 52 2.18 -28.51 9.52
C VAL A 52 1.04 -29.06 8.65
N ARG A 53 0.95 -30.39 8.50
CA ARG A 53 -0.10 -31.08 7.72
C ARG A 53 -1.50 -30.74 8.21
N ASP A 54 -1.69 -30.67 9.52
CA ASP A 54 -3.00 -30.42 10.13
C ASP A 54 -3.44 -28.95 9.99
N THR A 55 -2.62 -28.09 9.36
CA THR A 55 -3.04 -26.72 9.05
C THR A 55 -4.18 -26.76 8.03
N PRO A 56 -5.32 -26.08 8.28
CA PRO A 56 -6.43 -26.06 7.34
C PRO A 56 -6.00 -25.69 5.91
N GLY A 57 -6.19 -26.60 4.96
CA GLY A 57 -5.85 -26.41 3.56
C GLY A 57 -4.45 -26.87 3.13
N ALA A 58 -3.56 -27.30 4.06
CA ALA A 58 -2.23 -27.80 3.71
C ALA A 58 -2.28 -29.04 2.80
N GLU A 59 -3.13 -30.03 3.13
CA GLU A 59 -3.29 -31.25 2.31
C GLU A 59 -3.82 -30.93 0.92
N ARG A 60 -4.81 -30.04 0.82
CA ARG A 60 -5.35 -29.59 -0.48
C ARG A 60 -4.29 -28.85 -1.30
N LEU A 61 -3.45 -28.04 -0.66
CA LEU A 61 -2.36 -27.35 -1.32
C LEU A 61 -1.34 -28.34 -1.89
N ALA A 62 -0.92 -29.34 -1.11
CA ALA A 62 -0.02 -30.39 -1.57
C ALA A 62 -0.65 -31.21 -2.72
N PHE A 63 -1.91 -31.61 -2.59
CA PHE A 63 -2.65 -32.32 -3.64
C PHE A 63 -2.67 -31.53 -4.96
N ASN A 64 -2.99 -30.23 -4.90
CA ASN A 64 -3.02 -29.40 -6.10
C ASN A 64 -1.63 -29.25 -6.73
N ALA A 65 -0.58 -29.10 -5.92
CA ALA A 65 0.80 -29.05 -6.43
C ALA A 65 1.18 -30.34 -7.15
N VAL A 66 0.82 -31.51 -6.59
CA VAL A 66 1.02 -32.81 -7.24
C VAL A 66 0.24 -32.88 -8.55
N ALA A 67 -1.05 -32.54 -8.55
CA ALA A 67 -1.88 -32.59 -9.76
C ALA A 67 -1.32 -31.70 -10.88
N THR A 68 -0.86 -30.49 -10.54
CA THR A 68 -0.24 -29.58 -11.52
C THR A 68 1.08 -30.11 -12.03
N ALA A 69 1.97 -30.59 -11.15
CA ALA A 69 3.28 -31.11 -11.55
C ALA A 69 3.15 -32.34 -12.46
N ARG A 70 2.23 -33.24 -12.11
CA ARG A 70 1.92 -34.43 -12.93
C ARG A 70 1.36 -34.05 -14.29
N GLY A 71 0.37 -33.16 -14.34
CA GLY A 71 -0.19 -32.69 -15.61
C GLY A 71 0.89 -32.08 -16.51
N LEU A 72 1.77 -31.24 -15.95
CA LEU A 72 2.91 -30.69 -16.70
C LEU A 72 3.85 -31.79 -17.21
N ALA A 73 4.23 -32.75 -16.37
CA ALA A 73 5.12 -33.84 -16.76
C ALA A 73 4.51 -34.73 -17.86
N GLU A 74 3.23 -35.09 -17.70
CA GLU A 74 2.48 -35.95 -18.64
C GLU A 74 2.27 -35.25 -20.00
N ASP A 75 1.88 -33.98 -20.00
CA ASP A 75 1.56 -33.24 -21.22
C ASP A 75 2.81 -32.79 -22.01
N THR A 76 3.92 -32.50 -21.30
CA THR A 76 5.13 -31.95 -21.93
C THR A 76 6.25 -32.96 -22.11
N GLY A 77 6.25 -34.05 -21.34
CA GLY A 77 7.37 -34.99 -21.27
C GLY A 77 8.61 -34.43 -20.57
N ALA A 78 8.52 -33.30 -19.86
CA ALA A 78 9.62 -32.69 -19.13
C ALA A 78 9.73 -33.22 -17.68
N ASP A 79 10.94 -33.16 -17.14
CA ASP A 79 11.14 -33.27 -15.69
C ASP A 79 10.63 -32.00 -15.01
N VAL A 80 9.92 -32.15 -13.89
CA VAL A 80 9.25 -31.04 -13.19
C VAL A 80 9.80 -30.91 -11.77
N THR A 81 10.18 -29.70 -11.36
CA THR A 81 10.62 -29.40 -10.00
C THR A 81 9.54 -28.61 -9.23
N ILE A 82 9.15 -29.13 -8.06
CA ILE A 82 8.30 -28.47 -7.06
C ILE A 82 9.17 -27.93 -5.93
N ALA A 83 9.12 -26.63 -5.65
CA ALA A 83 9.85 -26.00 -4.56
C ALA A 83 8.91 -25.46 -3.47
N TRP A 84 9.14 -25.91 -2.23
CA TRP A 84 8.42 -25.45 -1.04
C TRP A 84 9.30 -24.54 -0.19
N GLY A 85 8.94 -23.27 -0.07
CA GLY A 85 9.70 -22.26 0.66
C GLY A 85 9.07 -21.90 2.00
N CYS A 86 9.86 -21.83 3.07
CA CYS A 86 9.46 -21.13 4.29
C CYS A 86 10.59 -20.20 4.76
N THR A 87 10.51 -19.59 5.96
CA THR A 87 11.58 -18.67 6.41
C THR A 87 12.91 -19.39 6.60
N GLY A 88 13.00 -20.30 7.57
CA GLY A 88 14.25 -20.99 7.90
C GLY A 88 14.47 -22.28 7.14
N GLY A 89 13.52 -22.73 6.31
CA GLY A 89 13.68 -23.95 5.52
C GLY A 89 13.62 -25.27 6.30
N ARG A 90 13.35 -25.25 7.61
CA ARG A 90 13.40 -26.44 8.49
C ARG A 90 12.05 -27.07 8.80
N HIS A 91 10.96 -26.31 8.79
CA HIS A 91 9.66 -26.76 9.32
C HIS A 91 8.58 -26.92 8.25
N ARG A 92 7.91 -25.82 7.87
CA ARG A 92 6.76 -25.79 6.95
C ARG A 92 7.12 -26.30 5.56
N SER A 93 8.25 -25.85 5.03
CA SER A 93 8.80 -26.28 3.73
C SER A 93 9.06 -27.79 3.70
N VAL A 94 9.72 -28.30 4.73
CA VAL A 94 10.04 -29.74 4.86
C VAL A 94 8.76 -30.57 5.00
N GLY A 95 7.82 -30.11 5.83
CA GLY A 95 6.54 -30.79 6.02
C GLY A 95 5.73 -30.92 4.73
N LEU A 96 5.63 -29.84 3.94
CA LEU A 96 4.91 -29.89 2.66
C LEU A 96 5.67 -30.67 1.59
N ALA A 97 7.01 -30.60 1.58
CA ALA A 97 7.81 -31.42 0.68
C ALA A 97 7.60 -32.92 0.96
N ARG A 98 7.58 -33.34 2.23
CA ARG A 98 7.26 -34.71 2.62
C ARG A 98 5.86 -35.13 2.20
N LEU A 99 4.85 -34.32 2.51
CA LEU A 99 3.46 -34.62 2.16
C LEU A 99 3.29 -34.74 0.64
N THR A 100 3.93 -33.87 -0.13
CA THR A 100 3.96 -33.93 -1.60
C THR A 100 4.60 -35.23 -2.11
N HIS A 101 5.71 -35.63 -1.50
CA HIS A 101 6.42 -36.88 -1.84
C HIS A 101 5.57 -38.12 -1.54
N GLU A 102 4.95 -38.17 -0.36
CA GLU A 102 4.03 -39.24 0.06
C GLU A 102 2.85 -39.36 -0.91
N LEU A 103 2.27 -38.23 -1.35
CA LEU A 103 1.17 -38.22 -2.33
C LEU A 103 1.60 -38.74 -3.71
N LEU A 104 2.78 -38.37 -4.20
CA LEU A 104 3.33 -38.83 -5.48
C LEU A 104 3.62 -40.34 -5.46
N LEU A 105 4.27 -40.83 -4.40
CA LEU A 105 4.50 -42.26 -4.23
C LEU A 105 3.18 -43.04 -4.10
N GLY A 106 2.19 -42.47 -3.42
CA GLY A 106 0.87 -43.06 -3.24
C GLY A 106 0.09 -43.27 -4.54
N VAL A 107 0.40 -42.52 -5.59
CA VAL A 107 -0.20 -42.66 -6.93
C VAL A 107 0.71 -43.41 -7.92
N GLY A 108 1.88 -43.87 -7.47
CA GLY A 108 2.81 -44.70 -8.25
C GLY A 108 3.84 -43.93 -9.07
N ASP A 109 4.01 -42.63 -8.85
CA ASP A 109 5.01 -41.82 -9.55
C ASP A 109 6.41 -41.99 -8.94
N GLU A 110 7.45 -41.88 -9.79
CA GLU A 110 8.83 -41.72 -9.33
C GLU A 110 9.09 -40.26 -8.96
N ALA A 111 9.48 -40.04 -7.70
CA ALA A 111 9.80 -38.71 -7.20
C ALA A 111 11.02 -38.69 -6.29
N THR A 112 11.81 -37.62 -6.40
CA THR A 112 12.94 -37.34 -5.50
C THR A 112 12.61 -36.20 -4.56
N ILE A 113 13.23 -36.19 -3.38
CA ILE A 113 13.04 -35.14 -2.38
C ILE A 113 14.40 -34.68 -1.84
N GLU A 114 14.59 -33.36 -1.78
CA GLU A 114 15.77 -32.70 -1.24
C GLU A 114 15.36 -31.63 -0.22
N HIS A 115 16.06 -31.56 0.91
CA HIS A 115 15.85 -30.55 1.92
C HIS A 115 17.06 -29.62 2.04
N ARG A 116 17.09 -28.56 1.23
CA ARG A 116 18.27 -27.69 1.05
C ARG A 116 18.80 -27.10 2.35
N ASP A 117 17.90 -26.66 3.23
CA ASP A 117 18.22 -25.83 4.39
C ASP A 117 17.81 -26.48 5.74
N VAL A 118 17.48 -27.78 5.77
CA VAL A 118 16.95 -28.43 6.99
C VAL A 118 17.95 -28.49 8.14
N ASP A 119 19.24 -28.65 7.80
CA ASP A 119 20.35 -28.74 8.76
C ASP A 119 20.96 -27.38 9.10
N GLN A 120 20.42 -26.29 8.55
CA GLN A 120 20.89 -24.94 8.87
C GLN A 120 20.48 -24.53 10.28
N ASP A 121 21.24 -23.60 10.86
CA ASP A 121 20.93 -23.02 12.17
C ASP A 121 19.57 -22.31 12.18
N LEU A 122 18.92 -22.30 13.36
CA LEU A 122 17.71 -21.52 13.56
C LEU A 122 18.01 -20.03 13.37
N LEU A 123 17.30 -19.41 12.43
CA LEU A 123 17.36 -17.97 12.22
C LEU A 123 16.87 -17.22 13.48
N PRO A 124 17.35 -15.99 13.74
CA PRO A 124 16.84 -15.15 14.83
C PRO A 124 15.34 -14.93 14.75
N ALA A 125 14.67 -14.76 15.90
CA ALA A 125 13.22 -14.59 16.01
C ALA A 125 12.65 -13.50 15.08
N GLY A 126 13.38 -12.39 14.88
CA GLY A 126 12.99 -11.29 14.00
C GLY A 126 12.93 -11.63 12.50
N VAL A 127 13.50 -12.76 12.07
CA VAL A 127 13.50 -13.20 10.66
C VAL A 127 12.27 -14.09 10.36
N HIS A 128 11.67 -14.73 11.37
CA HIS A 128 10.53 -15.64 11.20
C HIS A 128 9.19 -14.94 10.98
N ASN A 129 9.12 -13.64 11.25
CA ASN A 129 8.04 -12.78 10.84
C ASN A 129 8.32 -12.26 9.41
N ARG A 130 7.62 -12.80 8.43
CA ARG A 130 7.45 -12.08 7.17
C ARG A 130 6.29 -11.13 7.35
N THR A 131 6.54 -9.96 7.91
CA THR A 131 5.95 -8.78 7.29
C THR A 131 6.91 -8.45 6.14
N GLU A 132 6.46 -8.58 4.88
CA GLU A 132 6.82 -7.48 3.97
C GLU A 132 6.53 -6.20 4.77
N PRO A 133 7.41 -5.15 4.78
CA PRO A 133 7.10 -3.97 5.57
C PRO A 133 5.63 -3.66 5.32
N GLU A 134 4.81 -3.76 6.39
CA GLU A 134 3.36 -3.65 6.28
C GLU A 134 3.12 -2.48 5.34
N PRO A 135 2.39 -2.68 4.22
CA PRO A 135 2.28 -1.65 3.19
C PRO A 135 1.96 -0.36 3.92
N GLU A 136 2.85 0.62 3.79
CA GLU A 136 2.79 1.82 4.60
C GLU A 136 1.38 2.38 4.46
N THR A 137 0.68 2.55 5.58
CA THR A 137 -0.68 3.07 5.54
C THR A 137 -0.59 4.53 5.11
N ILE A 138 -0.91 4.79 3.85
CA ILE A 138 -1.02 6.13 3.29
C ILE A 138 -2.41 6.66 3.63
N ARG A 139 -2.46 7.76 4.38
CA ARG A 139 -3.71 8.47 4.69
C ARG A 139 -3.96 9.52 3.63
N TYR A 140 -5.15 9.49 3.06
CA TYR A 140 -5.54 10.42 2.00
C TYR A 140 -6.44 11.51 2.58
N THR A 141 -6.08 12.77 2.32
CA THR A 141 -6.79 13.96 2.78
C THR A 141 -7.11 14.88 1.62
N ALA A 142 -7.97 15.86 1.86
CA ALA A 142 -8.21 16.95 0.94
C ALA A 142 -8.23 18.28 1.69
N ASP A 143 -7.54 19.29 1.14
CA ASP A 143 -7.44 20.64 1.71
C ASP A 143 -8.01 21.67 0.73
N VAL A 144 -8.65 22.71 1.23
CA VAL A 144 -9.24 23.78 0.42
C VAL A 144 -8.61 25.12 0.72
N VAL A 145 -8.05 25.74 -0.30
CA VAL A 145 -7.79 27.16 -0.31
C VAL A 145 -9.07 27.90 -0.73
N ALA A 146 -9.85 28.35 0.25
CA ALA A 146 -10.98 29.23 -0.02
C ALA A 146 -10.51 30.70 0.02
N MET A 147 -10.71 31.42 -1.08
CA MET A 147 -10.30 32.82 -1.25
C MET A 147 -11.46 33.72 -1.64
N THR A 148 -11.38 34.98 -1.25
CA THR A 148 -12.28 36.02 -1.75
C THR A 148 -11.61 36.84 -2.86
N PRO A 149 -12.39 37.51 -3.74
CA PRO A 149 -11.84 38.39 -4.77
C PRO A 149 -11.02 39.57 -4.24
N ASP A 150 -11.11 39.94 -2.97
CA ASP A 150 -10.28 40.97 -2.33
C ASP A 150 -8.96 40.42 -1.75
N GLY A 151 -8.71 39.13 -1.91
CA GLY A 151 -7.43 38.49 -1.57
C GLY A 151 -7.34 37.98 -0.13
N ASP A 152 -8.47 37.82 0.56
CA ASP A 152 -8.49 37.12 1.84
C ASP A 152 -8.55 35.60 1.62
N VAL A 153 -7.89 34.85 2.50
CA VAL A 153 -7.84 33.39 2.56
C VAL A 153 -8.53 32.93 3.84
N LEU A 154 -9.40 31.93 3.74
CA LEU A 154 -10.03 31.32 4.89
C LEU A 154 -9.07 30.35 5.55
N LEU A 155 -8.84 30.54 6.85
CA LEU A 155 -8.05 29.62 7.68
C LEU A 155 -8.85 29.20 8.91
N ILE A 156 -8.54 28.02 9.41
CA ILE A 156 -9.04 27.48 10.69
C ILE A 156 -7.92 27.42 11.72
N GLU A 157 -8.23 27.63 12.99
CA GLU A 157 -7.32 27.38 14.10
C GLU A 157 -7.49 25.95 14.60
N ARG A 158 -6.42 25.14 14.52
CA ARG A 158 -6.46 23.72 14.86
C ARG A 158 -6.71 23.52 16.36
N GLY A 159 -7.69 22.68 16.71
CA GLY A 159 -8.02 22.33 18.09
C GLY A 159 -7.19 21.21 18.72
N TRP A 160 -6.38 20.51 17.93
CA TRP A 160 -5.75 19.26 18.35
C TRP A 160 -4.32 19.10 17.81
N PRO A 161 -3.43 18.37 18.52
CA PRO A 161 -2.11 18.02 18.02
C PRO A 161 -2.18 17.16 16.74
N PRO A 162 -1.16 17.24 15.84
CA PRO A 162 -0.04 18.17 15.85
C PRO A 162 -0.48 19.59 15.48
N HIS A 163 0.38 20.57 15.78
CA HIS A 163 0.15 21.99 15.50
C HIS A 163 -1.12 22.56 16.16
N GLU A 164 -1.44 22.12 17.37
CA GLU A 164 -2.53 22.71 18.16
C GLU A 164 -2.34 24.22 18.32
N GLY A 165 -3.38 25.01 18.05
CA GLY A 165 -3.35 26.47 18.06
C GLY A 165 -2.68 27.14 16.84
N ALA A 166 -2.16 26.37 15.88
CA ALA A 166 -1.70 26.90 14.61
C ALA A 166 -2.87 27.08 13.62
N TRP A 167 -2.68 27.94 12.63
CA TRP A 167 -3.64 28.16 11.55
C TRP A 167 -3.40 27.18 10.40
N ALA A 168 -4.46 26.71 9.77
CA ALA A 168 -4.42 25.75 8.68
C ALA A 168 -5.48 26.09 7.62
N LEU A 169 -5.31 25.57 6.41
CA LEU A 169 -6.39 25.47 5.44
C LEU A 169 -7.46 24.54 6.02
N PRO A 170 -8.75 24.79 5.74
CA PRO A 170 -9.79 23.82 6.02
C PRO A 170 -9.58 22.55 5.20
N GLY A 171 -9.76 21.39 5.82
CA GLY A 171 -9.45 20.12 5.20
C GLY A 171 -9.35 18.95 6.17
N GLY A 172 -9.50 17.74 5.63
CA GLY A 172 -9.59 16.53 6.44
C GLY A 172 -9.49 15.25 5.64
N HIS A 173 -9.89 14.14 6.25
CA HIS A 173 -9.71 12.81 5.65
C HIS A 173 -10.72 12.57 4.54
N VAL A 174 -10.30 11.87 3.49
CA VAL A 174 -11.23 11.33 2.49
C VAL A 174 -11.89 10.08 3.06
N ASP A 175 -13.21 10.10 3.18
CA ASP A 175 -13.97 8.99 3.74
C ASP A 175 -14.14 7.83 2.76
N ARG A 176 -14.50 6.66 3.30
CA ARG A 176 -14.69 5.46 2.48
C ARG A 176 -15.84 5.65 1.50
N GLY A 177 -15.50 5.61 0.21
CA GLY A 177 -16.48 5.72 -0.89
C GLY A 177 -16.70 7.15 -1.38
N GLU A 178 -15.95 8.11 -0.82
CA GLU A 178 -15.93 9.51 -1.24
C GLU A 178 -14.67 9.79 -2.09
N THR A 179 -14.77 10.74 -3.02
CA THR A 179 -13.64 11.29 -3.77
C THR A 179 -12.99 12.45 -3.02
N ALA A 180 -11.74 12.80 -3.32
CA ALA A 180 -11.08 13.91 -2.62
C ALA A 180 -11.77 15.27 -2.83
N ILE A 181 -12.39 15.50 -3.99
CA ILE A 181 -13.13 16.75 -4.23
C ILE A 181 -14.45 16.81 -3.45
N GLU A 182 -15.11 15.66 -3.23
CA GLU A 182 -16.28 15.57 -2.36
C GLU A 182 -15.88 15.80 -0.90
N ALA A 183 -14.77 15.19 -0.45
CA ALA A 183 -14.22 15.41 0.89
C ALA A 183 -13.86 16.89 1.10
N ALA A 184 -13.20 17.53 0.14
CA ALA A 184 -12.90 18.96 0.17
C ALA A 184 -14.16 19.83 0.37
N VAL A 185 -15.25 19.54 -0.35
CA VAL A 185 -16.54 20.24 -0.19
C VAL A 185 -17.13 20.01 1.21
N ARG A 186 -17.12 18.77 1.68
CA ARG A 186 -17.65 18.39 3.01
C ARG A 186 -16.85 19.06 4.13
N GLU A 187 -15.54 18.89 4.15
CA GLU A 187 -14.65 19.42 5.19
C GLU A 187 -14.71 20.95 5.26
N LEU A 188 -14.72 21.65 4.11
CA LEU A 188 -14.91 23.10 4.08
C LEU A 188 -16.22 23.51 4.76
N ALA A 189 -17.31 22.81 4.47
CA ALA A 189 -18.61 23.10 5.05
C ALA A 189 -18.65 22.76 6.55
N GLU A 190 -18.09 21.63 6.96
CA GLU A 190 -18.08 21.16 8.36
C GLU A 190 -17.24 22.07 9.25
N GLU A 191 -16.06 22.51 8.80
CA GLU A 191 -15.15 23.29 9.64
C GLU A 191 -15.44 24.79 9.63
N THR A 192 -16.08 25.31 8.57
CA THR A 192 -16.21 26.76 8.34
C THR A 192 -17.62 27.24 8.01
N GLY A 193 -18.56 26.33 7.75
CA GLY A 193 -19.91 26.69 7.29
C GLY A 193 -19.99 27.23 5.86
N VAL A 194 -18.87 27.24 5.12
CA VAL A 194 -18.83 27.69 3.72
C VAL A 194 -19.23 26.55 2.80
N HIS A 195 -20.30 26.77 2.02
CA HIS A 195 -20.82 25.78 1.08
C HIS A 195 -20.47 26.17 -0.36
N VAL A 196 -19.89 25.22 -1.09
CA VAL A 196 -19.55 25.31 -2.51
C VAL A 196 -19.96 24.02 -3.22
N LEU A 197 -20.07 24.03 -4.55
CA LEU A 197 -20.27 22.80 -5.33
C LEU A 197 -18.91 22.23 -5.74
N ALA A 198 -18.83 20.90 -5.94
CA ALA A 198 -17.62 20.26 -6.47
C ALA A 198 -17.15 20.89 -7.80
N SER A 199 -18.08 21.38 -8.63
CA SER A 199 -17.78 22.08 -9.88
C SER A 199 -17.13 23.45 -9.71
N ASP A 200 -17.19 24.04 -8.51
CA ASP A 200 -16.60 25.34 -8.19
C ASP A 200 -15.13 25.20 -7.73
N LEU A 201 -14.70 23.98 -7.38
CA LEU A 201 -13.33 23.70 -6.96
C LEU A 201 -12.43 23.47 -8.18
N ARG A 202 -11.24 24.06 -8.15
CA ARG A 202 -10.17 23.84 -9.13
C ARG A 202 -9.00 23.15 -8.44
N GLU A 203 -8.51 22.06 -9.00
CA GLU A 203 -7.36 21.36 -8.44
C GLU A 203 -6.11 22.24 -8.50
N ILE A 204 -5.42 22.35 -7.36
CA ILE A 204 -4.09 22.97 -7.25
C ILE A 204 -3.02 21.91 -7.52
N GLY A 205 -3.18 20.73 -6.90
CA GLY A 205 -2.32 19.57 -7.09
C GLY A 205 -2.35 18.59 -5.92
N VAL A 206 -1.47 17.61 -5.98
CA VAL A 206 -1.30 16.58 -4.95
C VAL A 206 0.03 16.80 -4.21
N PHE A 207 -0.02 16.77 -2.89
CA PHE A 207 1.13 16.97 -2.00
C PHE A 207 1.37 15.70 -1.20
N ASP A 208 2.50 15.04 -1.47
CA ASP A 208 2.80 13.67 -1.03
C ASP A 208 4.18 13.52 -0.38
N ARG A 209 4.81 14.64 0.00
CA ARG A 209 6.13 14.65 0.67
C ARG A 209 6.07 13.71 1.88
N PRO A 210 6.98 12.72 2.00
CA PRO A 210 6.87 11.65 2.99
C PRO A 210 6.72 12.10 4.44
N ASP A 211 7.29 13.26 4.78
CA ASP A 211 7.33 13.86 6.11
C ASP A 211 6.50 15.15 6.22
N ARG A 212 5.47 15.32 5.37
CA ARG A 212 4.56 16.48 5.46
C ARG A 212 3.73 16.52 6.75
N ASP A 213 3.41 15.35 7.29
CA ASP A 213 2.68 15.21 8.55
C ASP A 213 3.47 14.32 9.53
N PRO A 214 3.75 14.79 10.76
CA PRO A 214 4.51 14.01 11.74
C PRO A 214 3.79 12.74 12.23
N ARG A 215 2.49 12.57 11.93
CA ARG A 215 1.69 11.40 12.33
C ARG A 215 1.91 10.18 11.43
N GLY A 216 2.60 10.33 10.28
CA GLY A 216 2.89 9.24 9.35
C GLY A 216 2.75 9.66 7.89
N ARG A 217 2.55 8.71 6.99
CA ARG A 217 2.42 9.01 5.56
C ARG A 217 1.05 9.58 5.22
N TYR A 218 1.01 10.86 4.89
CA TYR A 218 -0.18 11.56 4.41
C TYR A 218 0.03 12.04 2.97
N VAL A 219 -1.04 12.01 2.19
CA VAL A 219 -1.13 12.64 0.87
C VAL A 219 -2.36 13.53 0.89
N THR A 220 -2.24 14.78 0.45
CA THR A 220 -3.40 15.66 0.32
C THR A 220 -3.60 16.08 -1.14
N ALA A 221 -4.85 16.05 -1.60
CA ALA A 221 -5.24 16.76 -2.81
C ALA A 221 -5.75 18.15 -2.42
N ALA A 222 -5.12 19.20 -2.93
CA ALA A 222 -5.50 20.56 -2.60
C ALA A 222 -6.33 21.20 -3.71
N TYR A 223 -7.33 21.98 -3.32
CA TYR A 223 -8.26 22.63 -4.22
C TYR A 223 -8.39 24.12 -3.92
N LEU A 224 -8.62 24.92 -4.96
CA LEU A 224 -8.95 26.34 -4.87
C LEU A 224 -10.45 26.53 -5.02
N ALA A 225 -11.06 27.31 -4.12
CA ALA A 225 -12.41 27.82 -4.24
C ALA A 225 -12.39 29.35 -4.13
N VAL A 226 -13.06 30.05 -5.06
CA VAL A 226 -13.24 31.50 -4.98
C VAL A 226 -14.68 31.79 -4.55
N VAL A 227 -14.86 32.41 -3.38
CA VAL A 227 -16.17 32.72 -2.78
C VAL A 227 -16.39 34.23 -2.66
N PRO A 228 -17.64 34.72 -2.65
CA PRO A 228 -17.89 36.15 -2.52
C PRO A 228 -17.27 36.78 -1.27
N ALA A 229 -16.79 38.01 -1.39
CA ALA A 229 -16.37 38.80 -0.23
C ALA A 229 -17.53 38.94 0.77
N GLY A 230 -17.23 38.81 2.07
CA GLY A 230 -18.25 38.82 3.12
C GLY A 230 -19.04 37.51 3.27
N THR A 231 -18.61 36.42 2.64
CA THR A 231 -19.17 35.08 2.90
C THR A 231 -19.11 34.79 4.41
N PRO A 232 -20.26 34.50 5.05
CA PRO A 232 -20.31 34.24 6.48
C PRO A 232 -19.57 32.94 6.80
N ILE A 233 -18.90 32.92 7.94
CA ILE A 233 -18.19 31.74 8.44
C ILE A 233 -18.69 31.39 9.83
N VAL A 234 -18.78 30.09 10.10
CA VAL A 234 -19.14 29.51 11.39
C VAL A 234 -18.16 28.40 11.65
N ALA A 235 -17.35 28.52 12.69
CA ALA A 235 -16.42 27.45 13.06
C ALA A 235 -17.19 26.19 13.50
N GLY A 236 -16.80 25.03 12.98
CA GLY A 236 -17.39 23.74 13.32
C GLY A 236 -16.43 22.77 14.04
N ASP A 237 -16.70 21.47 13.95
CA ASP A 237 -16.34 20.46 14.97
C ASP A 237 -14.84 20.37 15.35
N ASP A 238 -13.91 20.44 14.39
CA ASP A 238 -12.48 20.28 14.64
C ASP A 238 -11.68 21.61 14.71
N ALA A 239 -12.33 22.73 14.37
CA ALA A 239 -11.76 24.06 14.38
C ALA A 239 -12.13 24.81 15.67
N ARG A 240 -11.12 25.36 16.36
CA ARG A 240 -11.40 26.26 17.51
C ARG A 240 -12.06 27.55 17.08
N THR A 241 -11.71 28.01 15.88
CA THR A 241 -12.27 29.19 15.22
C THR A 241 -11.91 29.15 13.73
N ALA A 242 -12.61 29.92 12.92
CA ALA A 242 -12.31 30.15 11.51
C ALA A 242 -12.24 31.67 11.25
N ARG A 243 -11.36 32.10 10.35
CA ARG A 243 -11.16 33.52 10.05
C ARG A 243 -10.66 33.74 8.62
N TRP A 244 -11.15 34.82 8.01
CA TRP A 244 -10.57 35.43 6.81
C TRP A 244 -9.28 36.20 7.14
N TRP A 245 -8.18 35.83 6.49
CA TRP A 245 -6.86 36.44 6.63
C TRP A 245 -6.40 37.06 5.31
N PRO A 246 -5.87 38.29 5.29
CA PRO A 246 -5.26 38.84 4.08
C PRO A 246 -4.11 37.95 3.60
N ALA A 247 -4.10 37.55 2.32
CA ALA A 247 -3.03 36.72 1.75
C ALA A 247 -1.63 37.36 1.83
N SER A 248 -1.58 38.68 2.04
CA SER A 248 -0.38 39.47 2.26
C SER A 248 0.13 39.45 3.71
N SER A 249 -0.66 38.96 4.67
CA SER A 249 -0.35 38.97 6.10
C SER A 249 -0.86 37.68 6.78
N LEU A 250 -0.45 36.54 6.25
CA LEU A 250 -0.80 35.23 6.79
C LEU A 250 -0.02 34.95 8.09
N PRO A 251 -0.64 34.25 9.06
CA PRO A 251 0.06 33.72 10.21
C PRO A 251 0.96 32.55 9.79
N THR A 252 1.79 32.05 10.72
CA THR A 252 2.49 30.77 10.50
C THR A 252 1.46 29.65 10.36
N LEU A 253 1.56 28.90 9.26
CA LEU A 253 0.63 27.82 8.95
C LEU A 253 1.14 26.46 9.44
N ALA A 254 0.21 25.57 9.75
CA ALA A 254 0.48 24.17 10.07
C ALA A 254 0.94 23.40 8.82
N PHE A 255 1.70 22.32 9.04
CA PHE A 255 2.18 21.42 8.00
C PHE A 255 2.91 22.16 6.86
N ASP A 256 2.63 21.79 5.61
CA ASP A 256 3.13 22.37 4.38
C ASP A 256 2.10 23.31 3.71
N HIS A 257 1.12 23.84 4.46
CA HIS A 257 0.03 24.65 3.89
C HIS A 257 0.51 25.98 3.28
N ALA A 258 1.66 26.50 3.73
CA ALA A 258 2.29 27.64 3.07
C ALA A 258 2.76 27.30 1.66
N ASP A 259 3.28 26.08 1.45
CA ASP A 259 3.73 25.60 0.14
C ASP A 259 2.54 25.45 -0.83
N ILE A 260 1.38 25.02 -0.32
CA ILE A 260 0.12 24.95 -1.10
C ILE A 260 -0.28 26.35 -1.58
N LEU A 261 -0.23 27.34 -0.69
CA LEU A 261 -0.60 28.74 -1.01
C LEU A 261 0.38 29.44 -1.95
N ASP A 262 1.64 28.99 -2.03
CA ASP A 262 2.63 29.54 -2.94
C ASP A 262 2.40 29.14 -4.40
N LEU A 263 1.60 28.10 -4.66
CA LEU A 263 1.24 27.66 -6.02
C LEU A 263 0.08 28.44 -6.63
N ILE A 264 -0.62 29.27 -5.85
CA ILE A 264 -1.77 30.04 -6.34
C ILE A 264 -1.46 31.54 -6.40
N PRO A 265 -1.98 32.26 -7.40
CA PRO A 265 -1.85 33.71 -7.44
C PRO A 265 -2.56 34.36 -6.24
N ARG A 266 -1.83 35.16 -5.46
CA ARG A 266 -2.38 35.89 -4.30
C ARG A 266 -3.12 37.19 -4.67
N ALA A 267 -3.14 37.55 -5.97
CA ALA A 267 -3.71 38.80 -6.46
C ALA A 267 -5.08 38.56 -7.14
N PRO A 268 -6.09 39.41 -6.86
CA PRO A 268 -7.44 39.33 -7.45
C PRO A 268 -7.47 39.26 -8.99
N GLU A 269 -6.54 39.97 -9.62
CA GLU A 269 -6.50 40.21 -11.07
C GLU A 269 -6.12 38.95 -11.87
N ALA A 270 -5.51 37.96 -11.22
CA ALA A 270 -5.11 36.68 -11.82
C ALA A 270 -6.16 35.56 -11.64
N LEU A 271 -7.24 35.82 -10.89
CA LEU A 271 -8.31 34.86 -10.61
C LEU A 271 -9.51 34.99 -11.57
N ASN A 272 -9.35 35.76 -12.65
CA ASN A 272 -10.36 35.88 -13.69
C ASN A 272 -10.59 34.50 -14.34
N PRO A 273 -11.82 33.95 -14.37
CA PRO A 273 -12.07 32.57 -14.83
C PRO A 273 -11.57 32.29 -16.26
N THR A 274 -11.46 33.34 -17.07
CA THR A 274 -11.06 33.29 -18.48
C THR A 274 -9.54 33.36 -18.69
N ASP A 275 -8.77 33.95 -17.76
CA ASP A 275 -7.35 34.28 -18.00
C ASP A 275 -6.37 33.19 -17.53
N MET A 276 -6.83 32.14 -16.83
CA MET A 276 -6.01 30.99 -16.45
C MET A 276 -5.94 29.87 -17.52
N LEU A 277 -6.51 30.07 -18.71
CA LEU A 277 -6.46 29.10 -19.83
C LEU A 277 -5.10 29.06 -20.56
N MET A 278 -4.11 29.84 -20.11
CA MET A 278 -2.79 29.92 -20.74
C MET A 278 -1.68 29.71 -19.69
N VAL A 279 -1.51 28.49 -19.21
CA VAL A 279 -0.21 28.02 -18.73
C VAL A 279 0.12 26.74 -19.50
N ASP A 280 1.22 26.81 -20.24
CA ASP A 280 1.68 25.89 -21.29
C ASP A 280 1.50 24.39 -20.97
N LEU A 281 0.73 23.72 -21.83
CA LEU A 281 0.78 22.27 -22.03
C LEU A 281 1.68 21.90 -23.22
N ASP A 282 2.82 22.58 -23.39
CA ASP A 282 3.86 22.12 -24.34
C ASP A 282 4.92 21.28 -23.63
N GLY A 283 4.44 20.20 -23.00
CA GLY A 283 5.23 19.03 -22.66
C GLY A 283 5.51 18.18 -23.91
N GLY A 284 6.50 18.60 -24.70
CA GLY A 284 7.35 17.76 -25.56
C GLY A 284 6.77 16.49 -26.20
N ARG A 285 6.19 16.66 -27.40
CA ARG A 285 6.30 15.81 -28.61
C ARG A 285 6.31 14.28 -28.45
N GLY A 286 5.15 13.67 -28.71
CA GLY A 286 5.06 12.31 -29.24
C GLY A 286 5.77 12.19 -30.59
N GLY A 287 6.62 11.17 -30.73
CA GLY A 287 7.20 10.77 -32.00
C GLY A 287 6.19 10.01 -32.88
N PRO A 288 6.32 10.03 -34.22
CA PRO A 288 5.38 9.37 -35.11
C PRO A 288 5.56 7.85 -35.10
N LEU A 289 4.44 7.13 -35.13
CA LEU A 289 4.38 5.68 -35.36
C LEU A 289 4.92 5.37 -36.77
N PRO A 290 5.79 4.36 -36.95
CA PRO A 290 6.22 3.93 -38.27
C PRO A 290 5.06 3.26 -39.00
N GLY A 291 4.86 3.70 -40.24
CA GLY A 291 3.72 3.35 -41.09
C GLY A 291 3.73 1.94 -41.66
N ASP A 292 2.60 1.69 -42.33
CA ASP A 292 2.21 0.50 -43.06
C ASP A 292 3.33 -0.13 -43.89
N ILE A 293 3.53 -1.43 -43.66
CA ILE A 293 4.23 -2.33 -44.57
C ILE A 293 3.19 -2.91 -45.53
N ALA A 294 3.37 -2.57 -46.81
CA ALA A 294 2.84 -3.29 -47.96
C ALA A 294 3.51 -4.66 -48.11
#